data_AF-A0A7W0ZJ04-F1
#
_entry.id   AF-A0A7W0ZJ04-F1
#
_cell.length_a   1.000
_cell.length_b   1.000
_cell.length_c   1.000
_cell.angle_alpha   90.00
_cell.angle_beta   90.00
_cell.angle_gamma   90.00
#
_symmetry.space_group_name_H-M   'P 1'
#
loop_
_entity.id
_entity.type
_entity.pdbx_description
1 polymer ?
#
loop_
_entity_poly.entity_id
_entity_poly.type
_entity_poly.pdbx_seq_one_letter_code
_entity_poly.pdbx_strand_id
1 'polypeptide(L)'
;MRGLFVVLAIQLLLGVALIAVVATDNLPFGGDGDGEAGAAAPVPRPTVDRFDGDAAFASVKRQVALGPRPAGSAASRRLAQRIRRALPRGRFQPVPGGLRNV
;
A
#
# COMPACT_ATOMS: atom_id res chain seq x y z
N MET A 1 27.48 28.81 -34.11
CA MET A 1 27.54 27.39 -34.50
C MET A 1 28.21 26.51 -33.42
N ARG A 2 29.50 26.72 -33.08
CA ARG A 2 30.23 25.87 -32.12
C ARG A 2 29.55 25.69 -30.75
N GLY A 3 29.03 26.75 -30.15
CA GLY A 3 28.31 26.67 -28.87
C GLY A 3 27.02 25.84 -28.93
N LEU A 4 26.32 25.83 -30.08
CA LEU A 4 25.11 25.03 -30.26
C LEU A 4 25.43 23.53 -30.27
N PHE A 5 26.54 23.14 -30.91
CA PHE A 5 27.00 21.75 -30.91
C PHE A 5 27.43 21.27 -29.53
N VAL A 6 28.05 22.15 -28.73
CA VAL A 6 28.41 21.84 -27.34
C VAL A 6 27.16 21.62 -26.48
N VAL A 7 26.15 22.50 -26.60
CA VAL A 7 24.88 22.34 -25.88
C VAL A 7 24.16 21.06 -26.30
N LEU A 8 24.12 20.75 -27.59
CA LEU A 8 23.50 19.52 -28.10
C LEU A 8 24.21 18.26 -27.59
N ALA A 9 25.54 18.26 -27.55
CA ALA A 9 26.32 17.14 -27.03
C ALA A 9 26.06 16.91 -25.53
N ILE A 10 25.96 18.00 -24.75
CA ILE A 10 25.61 17.94 -23.32
C ILE A 10 24.19 17.39 -23.15
N GLN A 11 23.22 17.85 -23.94
CA GLN A 11 21.83 17.38 -23.86
C GLN A 11 21.71 15.89 -24.19
N LEU A 12 22.42 15.41 -25.21
CA LEU A 12 22.43 13.99 -25.56
C LEU A 12 23.04 13.14 -24.44
N LEU A 13 24.14 13.59 -23.84
CA LEU A 13 24.76 12.90 -22.70
C LEU A 13 23.83 12.85 -21.48
N LEU A 14 23.19 13.96 -21.15
CA LEU A 14 22.22 14.02 -20.05
C LEU A 14 20.99 13.14 -20.32
N GLY A 15 20.49 13.12 -21.56
CA GLY A 15 19.37 12.27 -21.97
C GLY A 15 19.70 10.78 -21.85
N VAL A 16 20.87 10.36 -22.33
CA VAL A 16 21.33 8.97 -22.22
C VAL A 16 21.54 8.57 -20.75
N ALA A 17 22.17 9.44 -19.95
CA ALA A 17 22.35 9.19 -18.52
C ALA A 17 21.02 9.05 -17.79
N LEU A 18 20.03 9.90 -18.09
CA LEU A 18 18.68 9.81 -17.51
C LEU A 18 18.00 8.49 -17.89
N ILE A 19 18.06 8.09 -19.16
CA ILE A 19 17.48 6.81 -19.62
C ILE A 19 18.12 5.63 -18.88
N ALA A 20 19.44 5.63 -18.70
CA ALA A 20 20.14 4.57 -17.99
C ALA A 20 19.74 4.49 -16.50
N VAL A 21 19.59 5.63 -15.82
CA VAL A 21 19.15 5.68 -14.42
C VAL A 21 17.70 5.20 -14.26
N VAL A 22 16.80 5.60 -15.17
CA VAL A 22 15.40 5.13 -15.18
C VAL A 22 15.31 3.63 -15.46
N ALA A 23 16.04 3.14 -16.46
CA ALA A 23 15.99 1.73 -16.86
C ALA A 23 16.57 0.76 -15.81
N THR A 24 17.29 1.29 -14.82
CA THR A 24 17.90 0.51 -13.73
C THR A 24 17.24 0.76 -12.39
N ASP A 25 16.07 1.43 -12.37
CA ASP A 25 15.32 1.81 -11.17
C ASP A 25 16.15 2.59 -10.12
N ASN A 26 17.26 3.22 -10.53
CA ASN A 26 18.16 3.97 -9.65
C ASN A 26 17.76 5.43 -9.48
N LEU A 27 16.48 5.77 -9.66
CA LEU A 27 16.01 7.14 -9.54
C LEU A 27 16.07 7.58 -8.07
N PRO A 28 16.76 8.68 -7.73
CA PRO A 28 16.88 9.17 -6.35
C PRO A 28 15.57 9.71 -5.75
N PHE A 29 14.47 9.64 -6.51
CA PHE A 29 13.12 10.06 -6.13
C PHE A 29 12.07 8.97 -6.40
N GLY A 30 12.49 7.80 -6.89
CA GLY A 30 11.62 6.68 -7.26
C GLY A 30 11.60 5.57 -6.21
N GLY A 31 11.79 5.92 -4.93
CA GLY A 31 11.82 4.94 -3.86
C GLY A 31 10.48 4.25 -3.66
N ASP A 32 10.38 3.00 -4.08
CA ASP A 32 9.55 2.04 -3.35
C ASP A 32 10.20 1.90 -1.98
N GLY A 33 9.51 2.22 -0.89
CA GLY A 33 10.08 2.21 0.45
C GLY A 33 10.45 0.81 0.95
N ASP A 34 11.50 0.22 0.42
CA ASP A 34 12.06 -1.07 0.80
C ASP A 34 13.07 -0.86 1.93
N GLY A 35 12.54 -0.79 3.16
CA GLY A 35 13.36 -1.20 4.30
C GLY A 35 13.89 -2.60 4.00
N GLU A 36 15.21 -2.77 3.91
CA GLU A 36 15.95 -3.99 3.58
C GLU A 36 15.22 -5.26 4.06
N ALA A 37 14.40 -5.81 3.17
CA ALA A 37 13.69 -7.06 3.40
C ALA A 37 14.68 -8.16 3.06
N GLY A 38 15.36 -8.67 4.09
CA GLY A 38 16.19 -9.87 3.97
C GLY A 38 15.44 -10.96 3.19
N ALA A 39 16.14 -11.61 2.24
CA ALA A 39 15.56 -12.52 1.24
C ALA A 39 14.43 -13.38 1.83
N ALA A 40 13.19 -12.95 1.57
CA ALA A 40 12.02 -13.61 2.12
C ALA A 40 11.87 -15.00 1.47
N ALA A 41 11.61 -16.01 2.29
CA ALA A 41 11.30 -17.35 1.78
C ALA A 41 10.13 -17.29 0.78
N PRO A 42 10.14 -18.12 -0.29
CA PRO A 42 9.10 -18.08 -1.31
C PRO A 42 7.72 -18.33 -0.68
N VAL A 43 6.81 -17.38 -0.85
CA VAL A 43 5.43 -17.49 -0.37
C VAL A 43 4.69 -18.54 -1.21
N PRO A 44 4.05 -19.56 -0.60
CA PRO A 44 3.27 -20.54 -1.34
C PRO A 44 2.17 -19.88 -2.17
N ARG A 45 2.07 -20.23 -3.45
CA ARG A 45 0.98 -19.74 -4.30
C ARG A 45 -0.33 -20.45 -3.93
N PRO A 46 -1.43 -19.72 -3.70
CA PRO A 46 -2.73 -20.34 -3.52
C PRO A 46 -3.10 -21.18 -4.76
N THR A 47 -3.53 -22.41 -4.56
CA THR A 47 -3.96 -23.31 -5.64
C THR A 47 -5.48 -23.27 -5.89
N VAL A 48 -6.22 -22.58 -5.03
CA VAL A 48 -7.69 -22.48 -5.07
C VAL A 48 -8.08 -21.05 -4.78
N ASP A 49 -8.96 -20.49 -5.62
CA ASP A 49 -9.68 -19.26 -5.31
C ASP A 49 -10.95 -19.58 -4.52
N ARG A 50 -11.06 -19.01 -3.31
CA ARG A 50 -12.25 -19.12 -2.44
C ARG A 50 -12.88 -17.76 -2.17
N PHE A 51 -12.50 -16.74 -2.94
CA PHE A 51 -12.99 -15.40 -2.72
C PHE A 51 -14.45 -15.28 -3.19
N ASP A 52 -15.31 -14.86 -2.28
CA ASP A 52 -16.71 -14.56 -2.57
C ASP A 52 -16.89 -13.03 -2.62
N GLY A 53 -16.94 -12.50 -3.86
CA GLY A 53 -17.06 -11.06 -4.11
C GLY A 53 -18.39 -10.48 -3.62
N ASP A 54 -19.49 -11.23 -3.71
CA ASP A 54 -20.81 -10.77 -3.28
C ASP A 54 -20.88 -10.68 -1.76
N ALA A 55 -20.37 -11.69 -1.07
CA ALA A 55 -20.26 -11.67 0.39
C ALA A 55 -19.33 -10.55 0.88
N ALA A 56 -18.22 -10.30 0.18
CA ALA A 56 -17.31 -9.21 0.47
C ALA A 56 -18.01 -7.84 0.31
N PHE A 57 -18.69 -7.62 -0.81
CA PHE A 57 -19.39 -6.36 -1.07
C PHE A 57 -20.57 -6.14 -0.11
N ALA A 58 -21.31 -7.19 0.23
CA ALA A 58 -22.34 -7.14 1.26
C ALA A 58 -21.76 -6.72 2.63
N SER A 59 -20.55 -7.17 2.96
CA SER A 59 -19.85 -6.75 4.17
C SER A 59 -19.52 -5.26 4.14
N VAL A 60 -19.03 -4.73 3.03
CA VAL A 60 -18.78 -3.29 2.85
C VAL A 60 -20.06 -2.47 2.98
N LYS A 61 -21.18 -2.91 2.39
CA LYS A 61 -22.47 -2.22 2.55
C LYS A 61 -22.91 -2.12 4.02
N ARG A 62 -22.83 -3.21 4.77
CA ARG A 62 -23.14 -3.22 6.22
C ARG A 62 -22.24 -2.29 7.03
N GLN A 63 -21.00 -2.11 6.57
CA GLN A 63 -20.02 -1.24 7.17
C GLN A 63 -20.32 0.24 6.93
N VAL A 64 -20.64 0.61 5.69
CA VAL A 64 -20.97 1.98 5.28
C VAL A 64 -22.31 2.43 5.87
N ALA A 65 -23.28 1.52 6.01
CA ALA A 65 -24.57 1.81 6.63
C ALA A 65 -24.49 2.30 8.10
N LEU A 66 -23.33 2.16 8.76
CA LEU A 66 -23.09 2.72 10.10
C LEU A 66 -22.83 4.24 10.09
N GLY A 67 -22.71 4.85 8.91
CA GLY A 67 -22.35 6.27 8.74
C GLY A 67 -20.84 6.51 8.86
N PRO A 68 -20.41 7.79 8.99
CA PRO A 68 -19.01 8.14 9.21
C PRO A 68 -18.45 7.48 10.48
N ARG A 69 -17.20 7.00 10.42
CA ARG A 69 -16.54 6.28 11.52
C ARG A 69 -15.18 6.90 11.87
N PRO A 70 -15.15 8.14 12.41
CA PRO A 70 -13.91 8.71 12.93
C PRO A 70 -13.27 7.80 13.97
N ALA A 71 -11.95 7.87 14.09
CA ALA A 71 -11.19 7.13 15.08
C ALA A 71 -11.75 7.39 16.49
N GLY A 72 -11.96 6.32 17.27
CA GLY A 72 -12.49 6.43 18.63
C GLY A 72 -13.98 6.79 18.74
N SER A 73 -14.71 7.03 17.65
CA SER A 73 -16.16 7.24 17.70
C SER A 73 -16.95 6.01 18.19
N ALA A 74 -18.20 6.21 18.60
CA ALA A 74 -19.10 5.10 18.95
C ALA A 74 -19.35 4.17 17.75
N ALA A 75 -19.47 4.72 16.54
CA ALA A 75 -19.67 3.96 15.31
C ALA A 75 -18.43 3.10 14.97
N SER A 76 -17.21 3.64 15.10
CA SER A 76 -15.98 2.86 14.86
C SER A 76 -15.80 1.75 15.91
N ARG A 77 -16.12 2.00 17.18
CA ARG A 77 -16.10 0.95 18.22
C ARG A 77 -17.12 -0.16 17.98
N ARG A 78 -18.33 0.17 17.52
CA ARG A 78 -19.36 -0.81 17.16
C ARG A 78 -18.92 -1.67 15.98
N LEU A 79 -18.33 -1.05 14.95
CA LEU A 79 -17.76 -1.78 13.83
C LEU A 79 -16.65 -2.74 14.30
N ALA A 80 -15.73 -2.24 15.12
CA ALA A 80 -14.60 -2.99 15.62
C ALA A 80 -15.04 -4.28 16.33
N GLN A 81 -16.11 -4.23 17.14
CA GLN A 81 -16.68 -5.42 17.77
C GLN A 81 -17.22 -6.44 16.75
N ARG A 82 -17.83 -5.99 15.65
CA ARG A 82 -18.34 -6.87 14.59
C ARG A 82 -17.21 -7.55 13.84
N ILE A 83 -16.20 -6.79 13.42
CA ILE A 83 -15.01 -7.32 12.72
C ILE A 83 -14.28 -8.33 13.61
N ARG A 84 -14.11 -8.02 14.90
CA ARG A 84 -13.41 -8.90 15.85
C ARG A 84 -14.04 -10.28 15.92
N ARG A 85 -15.38 -10.36 15.84
CA ARG A 85 -16.12 -11.62 15.87
C ARG A 85 -16.08 -12.37 14.53
N ALA A 86 -15.92 -11.67 13.42
CA ALA A 86 -15.88 -12.25 12.09
C ALA A 86 -14.51 -12.81 11.71
N LEU A 87 -13.44 -12.34 12.35
CA LEU A 87 -12.08 -12.79 12.08
C LEU A 87 -11.73 -14.07 12.86
N PRO A 88 -11.03 -15.05 12.25
CA PRO A 88 -10.65 -16.30 12.91
C PRO A 88 -9.82 -16.13 14.20
N ARG A 89 -9.08 -15.02 14.31
CA ARG A 89 -8.26 -14.67 15.49
C ARG A 89 -8.45 -13.20 15.88
N GLY A 90 -9.64 -12.66 15.66
CA GLY A 90 -9.94 -11.25 15.90
C GLY A 90 -9.74 -10.86 17.36
N ARG A 91 -8.93 -9.83 17.60
CA ARG A 91 -8.60 -9.35 18.95
C ARG A 91 -8.38 -7.86 18.93
N PHE A 92 -8.62 -7.18 20.05
CA PHE A 92 -8.27 -5.76 20.11
C PHE A 92 -6.76 -5.59 20.32
N GLN A 93 -6.14 -4.73 19.51
CA GLN A 93 -4.76 -4.32 19.68
C GLN A 93 -4.71 -2.83 20.10
N PRO A 94 -4.07 -2.49 21.22
CA PRO A 94 -3.92 -1.10 21.63
C PRO A 94 -2.99 -0.36 20.66
N VAL A 95 -3.30 0.91 20.39
CA VAL A 95 -2.47 1.83 19.62
C VAL A 95 -2.42 3.19 20.35
N PRO A 96 -1.43 4.06 20.05
CA PRO A 96 -1.32 5.38 20.69
C PRO A 96 -2.62 6.20 20.65
N GLY A 97 -2.81 7.08 21.64
CA GLY A 97 -4.00 7.94 21.73
C GLY A 97 -5.26 7.25 22.31
N GLY A 98 -5.10 6.13 23.03
CA GLY A 98 -6.22 5.40 23.64
C GLY A 98 -7.12 4.68 22.63
N LEU A 99 -6.64 4.52 21.39
CA LEU A 99 -7.33 3.86 20.30
C LEU A 99 -7.04 2.36 20.28
N ARG A 100 -7.80 1.62 19.44
CA ARG A 100 -7.64 0.17 19.26
C ARG A 100 -7.91 -0.27 17.84
N ASN A 101 -7.05 -1.15 17.33
CA ASN A 101 -7.25 -1.91 16.11
C ASN A 101 -7.94 -3.26 16.43
N VAL A 102 -8.32 -3.98 15.38
CA VAL A 102 -8.96 -5.30 15.42
C VAL A 102 -8.23 -6.25 14.48
#